data_AF-A0A4U3KGG2-F1
#
_entry.id   AF-A0A4U3KGG2-F1
#
_cell.length_a   1.000
_cell.length_b   1.000
_cell.length_c   1.000
_cell.angle_alpha   90.00
_cell.angle_beta   90.00
_cell.angle_gamma   90.00
#
_symmetry.space_group_name_H-M   'P 1'
#
loop_
_entity.id
_entity.type
_entity.pdbx_description
1 polymer ?
#
loop_
_entity_poly.entity_id
_entity_poly.type
_entity_poly.pdbx_seq_one_letter_code
_entity_poly.pdbx_strand_id
1 'polypeptide(L)'
;KSINKGVMFLTEHSIPDITVFIHDGFRPIVDELVLSDVIFTCKEYGNAVTSWPYNEQIFVKETEETTRQYINRETLRRVSTPQAYKFEKLTWAYEKAFRENIGISESSYTNTMMVDLGETLYFAAGSDKNIKLTTSDDLELFKAYLKMKD
;
A
#
# COMPACT_ATOMS: atom_id res chain seq x y z
N LYS A 1 -2.03 13.68 2.44
CA LYS A 1 -1.35 14.98 2.70
C LYS A 1 0.11 14.82 3.18
N SER A 2 0.40 14.03 4.23
CA SER A 2 1.78 13.86 4.74
C SER A 2 2.73 13.24 3.72
N ILE A 3 2.29 12.20 2.99
CA ILE A 3 3.11 11.57 1.93
C ILE A 3 3.44 12.59 0.84
N ASN A 4 2.46 13.37 0.36
CA ASN A 4 2.69 14.43 -0.64
C ASN A 4 3.79 15.40 -0.18
N LYS A 5 3.77 15.87 1.07
CA LYS A 5 4.84 16.74 1.59
C LYS A 5 6.22 16.07 1.51
N GLY A 6 6.31 14.79 1.84
CA GLY A 6 7.55 14.01 1.69
C GLY A 6 8.01 13.90 0.23
N VAL A 7 7.09 13.66 -0.70
CA VAL A 7 7.39 13.59 -2.14
C VAL A 7 7.84 14.96 -2.67
N MET A 8 7.17 16.05 -2.30
CA MET A 8 7.58 17.39 -2.69
C MET A 8 8.94 17.77 -2.10
N PHE A 9 9.26 17.36 -0.88
CA PHE A 9 10.60 17.58 -0.31
C PHE A 9 11.70 16.89 -1.15
N LEU A 10 11.42 15.72 -1.72
CA LEU A 10 12.38 15.03 -2.58
C LEU A 10 12.61 15.77 -3.92
N THR A 11 11.71 16.65 -4.38
CA THR A 11 11.94 17.40 -5.64
C THR A 11 13.05 18.45 -5.50
N GLU A 12 13.33 18.88 -4.27
CA GLU A 12 14.44 19.78 -3.94
C GLU A 12 15.80 19.06 -4.02
N HIS A 13 15.81 17.73 -4.15
CA HIS A 13 17.01 16.91 -4.17
C HIS A 13 17.19 16.29 -5.55
N SER A 14 18.10 16.85 -6.36
CA SER A 14 18.38 16.44 -7.75
C SER A 14 19.00 15.04 -7.86
N ILE A 15 18.23 13.99 -7.60
CA ILE A 15 18.66 12.61 -7.72
C ILE A 15 18.01 12.00 -8.98
N PRO A 16 18.78 11.55 -9.97
CA PRO A 16 18.23 10.90 -11.16
C PRO A 16 17.76 9.46 -10.85
N ASP A 17 16.72 9.00 -11.54
CA ASP A 17 16.19 7.62 -11.48
C ASP A 17 15.86 7.10 -10.06
N ILE A 18 15.16 7.91 -9.27
CA ILE A 18 14.73 7.52 -7.91
C ILE A 18 13.48 6.63 -7.97
N THR A 19 13.51 5.55 -7.20
CA THR A 19 12.30 4.83 -6.77
C THR A 19 11.98 5.24 -5.33
N VAL A 20 10.76 5.72 -5.10
CA VAL A 20 10.28 6.09 -3.76
C VAL A 20 9.51 4.94 -3.14
N PHE A 21 9.93 4.55 -1.94
CA PHE A 21 9.21 3.58 -1.11
C PHE A 21 8.34 4.29 -0.09
N ILE A 22 7.07 3.89 -0.02
CA ILE A 22 6.10 4.39 0.94
C ILE A 22 5.78 3.23 1.89
N HIS A 23 6.07 3.41 3.17
CA HIS A 23 5.84 2.41 4.21
C HIS A 23 5.21 3.02 5.47
N ASP A 24 4.28 2.28 6.05
CA ASP A 24 3.65 2.67 7.31
C ASP A 24 4.62 2.42 8.48
N GLY A 25 4.98 3.46 9.24
CA GLY A 25 5.92 3.31 10.36
C GLY A 25 5.47 2.38 11.50
N PHE A 26 4.17 2.09 11.60
CA PHE A 26 3.59 1.16 12.57
C PHE A 26 3.47 -0.28 12.04
N ARG A 27 4.21 -0.63 10.97
CA ARG A 27 4.37 -1.98 10.45
C ARG A 27 5.82 -2.47 10.64
N PRO A 28 6.18 -2.90 11.86
CA PRO A 28 7.59 -3.10 12.23
C PRO A 28 8.25 -4.36 11.63
N ILE A 29 7.49 -5.26 11.01
CA ILE A 29 8.00 -6.53 10.47
C ILE A 29 7.81 -6.55 8.96
N VAL A 30 8.81 -6.06 8.22
CA VAL A 30 8.87 -6.21 6.76
C VAL A 30 9.75 -7.42 6.43
N ASP A 31 9.23 -8.32 5.61
CA ASP A 31 9.95 -9.49 5.11
C ASP A 31 10.87 -9.08 3.95
N GLU A 32 12.09 -9.61 3.92
CA GLU A 32 13.08 -9.32 2.87
C GLU A 32 12.59 -9.76 1.49
N LEU A 33 11.84 -10.87 1.41
CA LEU A 33 11.26 -11.35 0.16
C LEU A 33 10.20 -10.38 -0.36
N VAL A 34 9.39 -9.81 0.53
CA VAL A 34 8.39 -8.79 0.17
C VAL A 34 9.06 -7.53 -0.36
N LEU A 35 10.11 -7.05 0.32
CA LEU A 35 10.83 -5.88 -0.12
C LEU A 35 11.54 -6.11 -1.47
N SER A 36 12.16 -7.27 -1.66
CA SER A 36 12.83 -7.66 -2.90
C SER A 36 11.86 -7.70 -4.08
N ASP A 37 10.67 -8.28 -3.89
CA ASP A 37 9.67 -8.36 -4.95
C ASP A 37 9.11 -6.98 -5.29
N VAL A 38 8.83 -6.12 -4.29
CA VAL A 38 8.42 -4.72 -4.53
C VAL A 38 9.48 -3.95 -5.34
N ILE A 39 10.77 -4.13 -5.04
CA ILE A 39 11.87 -3.54 -5.82
C ILE A 39 11.81 -4.05 -7.27
N PHE A 40 11.71 -5.36 -7.47
CA PHE A 40 11.72 -5.99 -8.79
C PHE A 40 10.52 -5.55 -9.63
N THR A 41 9.30 -5.68 -9.10
CA THR A 41 8.06 -5.28 -9.77
C THR A 41 8.08 -3.78 -10.12
N CYS A 42 8.55 -2.91 -9.23
CA CYS A 42 8.61 -1.48 -9.50
C CYS A 42 9.67 -1.14 -10.57
N LYS A 43 10.76 -1.89 -10.63
CA LYS A 43 11.77 -1.73 -11.67
C LYS A 43 11.22 -2.12 -13.05
N GLU A 44 10.40 -3.16 -13.10
CA GLU A 44 9.80 -3.68 -14.35
C GLU A 44 8.65 -2.79 -14.84
N TYR A 45 7.75 -2.39 -13.95
CA TYR A 45 6.48 -1.74 -14.33
C TYR A 45 6.37 -0.27 -13.91
N GLY A 46 7.37 0.27 -13.22
CA GLY A 46 7.38 1.65 -12.73
C GLY A 46 6.61 1.88 -11.42
N ASN A 47 5.84 0.89 -10.97
CA ASN A 47 5.22 0.90 -9.64
C ASN A 47 5.04 -0.53 -9.10
N ALA A 48 4.86 -0.66 -7.80
CA ALA A 48 4.56 -1.91 -7.13
C ALA A 48 3.76 -1.68 -5.85
N VAL A 49 2.73 -2.51 -5.64
CA VAL A 49 1.91 -2.53 -4.44
C VAL A 49 1.97 -3.92 -3.82
N THR A 50 2.50 -3.99 -2.59
CA THR A 50 2.48 -5.22 -1.78
C THR A 50 1.06 -5.75 -1.66
N SER A 51 0.85 -7.02 -2.03
CA SER A 51 -0.48 -7.62 -2.03
C SER A 51 -0.49 -9.15 -1.91
N TRP A 52 -1.60 -9.69 -1.42
CA TRP A 52 -1.81 -11.14 -1.32
C TRP A 52 -3.31 -11.49 -1.42
N PRO A 53 -3.67 -12.76 -1.69
CA PRO A 53 -5.07 -13.18 -1.76
C PRO A 53 -5.83 -12.92 -0.45
N TYR A 54 -7.13 -12.66 -0.56
CA TYR A 54 -8.03 -12.66 0.60
C TYR A 54 -8.69 -14.03 0.71
N ASN A 55 -8.57 -14.69 1.87
CA ASN A 55 -8.96 -16.09 2.02
C ASN A 55 -10.40 -16.24 2.54
N GLU A 56 -10.89 -15.28 3.30
CA GLU A 56 -12.18 -15.33 3.97
C GLU A 56 -13.30 -14.87 3.02
N GLN A 57 -14.54 -15.27 3.30
CA GLN A 57 -15.68 -14.77 2.52
C GLN A 57 -15.98 -13.32 2.88
N ILE A 58 -16.28 -12.49 1.88
CA ILE A 58 -16.67 -11.09 2.07
C ILE A 58 -18.09 -10.90 1.58
N PHE A 59 -18.95 -10.47 2.50
CA PHE A 59 -20.33 -10.08 2.21
C PHE A 59 -20.45 -8.56 2.08
N VAL A 60 -21.31 -8.12 1.16
CA VAL A 60 -21.74 -6.72 1.07
C VAL A 60 -22.98 -6.60 1.95
N LYS A 61 -22.87 -5.83 3.04
CA LYS A 61 -23.97 -5.69 4.00
C LYS A 61 -25.18 -4.98 3.38
N GLU A 62 -26.38 -5.47 3.68
CA GLU A 62 -27.66 -4.81 3.37
C GLU A 62 -28.12 -3.97 4.57
N THR A 63 -28.03 -4.53 5.79
CA THR A 63 -28.12 -3.82 7.08
C THR A 63 -26.92 -4.22 7.95
N GLU A 64 -26.84 -3.77 9.21
CA GLU A 64 -25.79 -4.26 10.12
C GLU A 64 -25.92 -5.77 10.42
N GLU A 65 -27.12 -6.32 10.27
CA GLU A 65 -27.45 -7.71 10.61
C GLU A 65 -27.64 -8.62 9.39
N THR A 66 -27.81 -8.07 8.18
CA THR A 66 -28.17 -8.85 6.99
C THR A 66 -27.31 -8.57 5.76
N THR A 67 -27.30 -9.53 4.84
CA THR A 67 -26.67 -9.44 3.52
C THR A 67 -27.40 -10.32 2.50
N ARG A 68 -27.33 -9.94 1.23
CA ARG A 68 -27.81 -10.74 0.09
C ARG A 68 -26.76 -10.86 -1.03
N GLN A 69 -25.56 -10.34 -0.81
CA GLN A 69 -24.53 -10.26 -1.83
C GLN A 69 -23.17 -10.58 -1.20
N TYR A 70 -22.35 -11.33 -1.93
CA TYR A 70 -20.95 -11.56 -1.60
C TYR A 70 -20.06 -11.09 -2.75
N ILE A 71 -18.80 -10.83 -2.44
CA ILE A 71 -17.77 -10.50 -3.43
C ILE A 71 -17.00 -11.80 -3.73
N ASN A 72 -16.80 -12.10 -5.01
CA ASN A 72 -15.94 -13.22 -5.37
C ASN A 72 -14.51 -12.96 -4.85
N ARG A 73 -14.08 -13.70 -3.83
CA ARG A 73 -12.74 -13.53 -3.23
C ARG A 73 -11.59 -13.73 -4.22
N GLU A 74 -11.80 -14.48 -5.31
CA GLU A 74 -10.79 -14.68 -6.35
C GLU A 74 -10.49 -13.39 -7.14
N THR A 75 -11.42 -12.43 -7.13
CA THR A 75 -11.20 -11.11 -7.74
C THR A 75 -10.62 -10.10 -6.74
N LEU A 76 -10.26 -10.53 -5.52
CA LEU A 76 -9.78 -9.66 -4.45
C LEU A 76 -8.32 -9.93 -4.11
N ARG A 77 -7.63 -8.83 -3.80
CA ARG A 77 -6.33 -8.86 -3.14
C ARG A 77 -6.32 -7.89 -1.98
N ARG A 78 -5.71 -8.30 -0.87
CA ARG A 78 -5.31 -7.42 0.21
C ARG A 78 -4.14 -6.60 -0.25
N VAL A 79 -4.16 -5.30 0.02
CA VAL A 79 -3.04 -4.41 -0.26
C VAL A 79 -2.48 -3.88 1.05
N SER A 80 -1.16 -3.69 1.07
CA SER A 80 -0.46 -3.13 2.22
C SER A 80 0.69 -2.24 1.76
N THR A 81 1.51 -1.80 2.70
CA THR A 81 2.83 -1.22 2.45
C THR A 81 3.92 -2.24 2.81
N PRO A 82 5.14 -2.19 2.25
CA PRO A 82 5.67 -1.13 1.38
C PRO A 82 5.01 -1.07 0.00
N GLN A 83 5.01 0.12 -0.58
CA GLN A 83 4.66 0.36 -1.97
C GLN A 83 5.82 1.12 -2.60
N ALA A 84 6.06 0.92 -3.89
CA ALA A 84 7.13 1.61 -4.60
C ALA A 84 6.61 2.25 -5.88
N TYR A 85 7.14 3.43 -6.20
CA TYR A 85 6.77 4.19 -7.37
C TYR A 85 8.00 4.89 -7.93
N LYS A 86 8.12 4.98 -9.26
CA LYS A 86 9.08 5.88 -9.90
C LYS A 86 8.76 7.32 -9.51
N PHE A 87 9.77 8.05 -9.06
CA PHE A 87 9.60 9.36 -8.47
C PHE A 87 8.91 10.35 -9.40
N GLU A 88 9.32 10.41 -10.66
CA GLU A 88 8.71 11.28 -11.67
C GLU A 88 7.20 11.04 -11.79
N LYS A 89 6.80 9.76 -11.82
CA LYS A 89 5.39 9.37 -11.92
C LYS A 89 4.61 9.72 -10.65
N LEU A 90 5.22 9.51 -9.49
CA LEU A 90 4.62 9.81 -8.19
C LEU A 90 4.39 11.32 -8.00
N THR A 91 5.38 12.14 -8.35
CA THR A 91 5.31 13.61 -8.29
C THR A 91 4.22 14.12 -9.24
N TRP A 92 4.22 13.69 -10.51
CA TRP A 92 3.16 14.01 -11.46
C TRP A 92 1.76 13.64 -10.93
N ALA A 93 1.62 12.46 -10.33
CA ALA A 93 0.35 11.98 -9.81
C ALA A 93 -0.16 12.89 -8.69
N TYR A 94 0.70 13.26 -7.74
CA TYR A 94 0.31 14.18 -6.68
C TYR A 94 -0.03 15.58 -7.20
N GLU A 95 0.77 16.14 -8.09
CA GLU A 95 0.49 17.45 -8.70
C GLU A 95 -0.86 17.44 -9.42
N LYS A 96 -1.12 16.42 -10.24
CA LYS A 96 -2.38 16.27 -10.96
C LYS A 96 -3.56 16.07 -10.02
N ALA A 97 -3.45 15.16 -9.05
CA ALA A 97 -4.49 14.88 -8.06
C ALA A 97 -4.90 16.14 -7.28
N PHE A 98 -3.93 16.93 -6.83
CA PHE A 98 -4.21 18.17 -6.09
C PHE A 98 -4.75 19.29 -6.99
N ARG A 99 -4.24 19.43 -8.22
CA ARG A 99 -4.70 20.44 -9.17
C ARG A 99 -6.14 20.19 -9.65
N GLU A 100 -6.47 18.94 -9.91
CA GLU A 100 -7.76 18.52 -10.48
C GLU A 100 -8.74 18.03 -9.39
N ASN A 101 -8.30 17.99 -8.13
CA ASN A 101 -9.06 17.48 -6.98
C ASN A 101 -9.57 16.03 -7.18
N ILE A 102 -8.72 15.17 -7.73
CA ILE A 102 -9.00 13.74 -8.01
C ILE A 102 -8.31 12.88 -6.96
N GLY A 103 -9.05 11.94 -6.36
CA GLY A 103 -8.48 11.00 -5.39
C GLY A 103 -7.89 11.66 -4.14
N ILE A 104 -8.35 12.87 -3.80
CA ILE A 104 -7.95 13.60 -2.58
C ILE A 104 -9.10 13.61 -1.58
N SER A 105 -9.04 12.71 -0.61
CA SER A 105 -9.92 12.68 0.56
C SER A 105 -9.11 12.38 1.83
N GLU A 106 -9.75 12.37 3.00
CA GLU A 106 -9.08 11.96 4.25
C GLU A 106 -8.72 10.47 4.27
N SER A 107 -9.46 9.64 3.53
CA SER A 107 -9.21 8.21 3.40
C SER A 107 -8.33 7.84 2.20
N SER A 108 -8.02 8.80 1.33
CA SER A 108 -7.16 8.56 0.17
C SER A 108 -5.74 8.20 0.56
N TYR A 109 -5.27 7.10 -0.01
CA TYR A 109 -3.89 6.63 0.08
C TYR A 109 -3.24 6.70 -1.31
N THR A 110 -1.91 6.58 -1.41
CA THR A 110 -1.21 6.73 -2.70
C THR A 110 -1.71 5.77 -3.77
N ASN A 111 -1.90 4.49 -3.41
CA ASN A 111 -2.43 3.49 -4.34
C ASN A 111 -3.85 3.83 -4.82
N THR A 112 -4.78 4.19 -3.92
CA THR A 112 -6.16 4.53 -4.33
C THR A 112 -6.18 5.78 -5.21
N MET A 113 -5.39 6.80 -4.86
CA MET A 113 -5.23 8.01 -5.67
C MET A 113 -4.70 7.70 -7.08
N MET A 114 -3.70 6.81 -7.20
CA MET A 114 -3.17 6.41 -8.51
C MET A 114 -4.25 5.73 -9.36
N VAL A 115 -5.06 4.85 -8.77
CA VAL A 115 -6.20 4.23 -9.46
C VAL A 115 -7.24 5.26 -9.89
N ASP A 116 -7.59 6.23 -9.03
CA ASP A 116 -8.53 7.31 -9.35
C ASP A 116 -8.02 8.20 -10.50
N LEU A 117 -6.70 8.33 -10.66
CA LEU A 117 -6.06 9.02 -11.77
C LEU A 117 -6.00 8.20 -13.07
N GLY A 118 -6.48 6.95 -13.05
CA GLY A 118 -6.49 6.02 -14.17
C GLY A 118 -5.21 5.20 -14.33
N GLU A 119 -4.32 5.17 -13.33
CA GLU A 119 -3.09 4.39 -13.41
C GLU A 119 -3.32 2.91 -13.11
N THR A 120 -2.59 2.05 -13.82
CA THR A 120 -2.53 0.63 -13.51
C THR A 120 -1.47 0.37 -12.45
N LEU A 121 -1.87 -0.30 -11.37
CA LEU A 121 -0.97 -0.71 -10.30
C LEU A 121 -0.59 -2.18 -10.42
N TYR A 122 0.67 -2.49 -10.17
CA TYR A 122 1.22 -3.83 -10.29
C TYR A 122 1.40 -4.47 -8.92
N PHE A 123 0.93 -5.70 -8.80
CA PHE A 123 0.95 -6.44 -7.56
C PHE A 123 2.32 -7.08 -7.33
N ALA A 124 2.94 -6.74 -6.20
CA ALA A 124 4.06 -7.47 -5.63
C ALA A 124 3.56 -8.40 -4.52
N ALA A 125 4.37 -9.38 -4.15
CA ALA A 125 4.16 -10.33 -3.07
C ALA A 125 4.02 -9.60 -1.74
N GLY A 126 3.18 -10.14 -0.87
CA GLY A 126 3.01 -9.67 0.50
C GLY A 126 3.04 -10.81 1.49
N SER A 127 2.95 -10.46 2.77
CA SER A 127 3.05 -11.39 3.88
C SER A 127 2.11 -10.98 5.00
N ASP A 128 1.40 -11.96 5.59
CA ASP A 128 0.58 -11.75 6.78
C ASP A 128 1.41 -11.41 8.03
N LYS A 129 2.74 -11.62 8.00
CA LYS A 129 3.65 -11.19 9.09
C LYS A 129 3.79 -9.68 9.18
N ASN A 130 3.48 -8.95 8.11
CA ASN A 130 3.60 -7.50 8.02
C ASN A 130 2.39 -6.80 8.67
N ILE A 131 2.20 -7.10 9.95
CA ILE A 131 1.07 -6.68 10.76
C ILE A 131 1.08 -5.16 10.97
N LYS A 132 -0.12 -4.58 11.00
CA LYS A 132 -0.32 -3.17 11.35
C LYS A 132 -0.59 -3.07 12.84
N LEU A 133 0.22 -2.33 13.59
CA LEU A 133 -0.06 -2.12 15.01
C LEU A 133 -1.17 -1.08 15.19
N THR A 134 -2.39 -1.54 15.46
CA THR A 134 -3.56 -0.69 15.69
C THR A 134 -4.25 -0.93 17.03
N THR A 135 -4.05 -2.10 17.61
CA THR A 135 -4.68 -2.57 18.85
C THR A 135 -3.64 -3.11 19.83
N SER A 136 -4.05 -3.32 21.08
CA SER A 136 -3.23 -4.02 22.08
C SER A 136 -2.87 -5.44 21.64
N ASP A 137 -3.78 -6.12 20.95
CA ASP A 137 -3.59 -7.50 20.51
C ASP A 137 -2.56 -7.57 19.38
N ASP A 138 -2.55 -6.58 18.47
CA ASP A 138 -1.50 -6.45 17.46
C ASP A 138 -0.11 -6.30 18.11
N LEU A 139 -0.02 -5.57 19.23
CA LEU A 139 1.22 -5.38 19.96
C LEU A 139 1.70 -6.67 20.63
N GLU A 140 0.79 -7.46 21.22
CA GLU A 140 1.16 -8.76 21.79
C GLU A 140 1.59 -9.75 20.70
N LEU A 141 0.93 -9.74 19.55
CA LEU A 141 1.34 -10.52 18.38
C LEU A 141 2.73 -10.10 17.88
N PHE A 142 3.02 -8.80 17.84
CA PHE A 142 4.35 -8.29 17.51
C PHE A 142 5.42 -8.78 18.47
N LYS A 143 5.17 -8.70 19.79
CA LYS A 143 6.09 -9.22 20.82
C LYS A 143 6.33 -10.71 20.67
N ALA A 144 5.29 -11.49 20.32
CA ALA A 144 5.42 -12.92 20.05
C ALA A 144 6.32 -13.17 18.84
N TYR A 145 6.12 -12.45 17.72
CA TYR A 145 6.98 -12.58 16.54
C TYR A 145 8.45 -12.25 16.81
N LEU A 146 8.74 -11.26 17.67
CA LEU A 146 10.12 -10.95 18.06
C LEU A 146 10.79 -12.11 18.81
N LYS A 147 10.04 -12.84 19.64
CA LYS A 147 10.55 -14.01 20.37
C LYS A 147 10.73 -15.26 19.50
N MET A 148 10.05 -15.32 18.36
CA MET A 148 10.16 -16.43 17.41
C MET A 148 11.34 -16.27 16.43
N LYS A 149 12.00 -15.11 16.43
CA LYS A 149 13.17 -14.82 15.60
C LYS A 149 14.51 -15.27 16.23
N ASP A 150 14.45 -16.04 17.33
CA ASP A 150 15.57 -16.77 17.93
C ASP A 150 15.50 -18.27 17.59
#